data_AF-A0A1R1ESI6-F1
#
_entry.id   AF-A0A1R1ESI6-F1
#
_cell.length_a   1.000
_cell.length_b   1.000
_cell.length_c   1.000
_cell.angle_alpha   90.00
_cell.angle_beta   90.00
_cell.angle_gamma   90.00
#
_symmetry.space_group_name_H-M   'P 1'
#
loop_
_entity.id
_entity.type
_entity.pdbx_description
1 polymer ?
#
loop_
_entity_poly.entity_id
_entity_poly.type
_entity_poly.pdbx_seq_one_letter_code
_entity_poly.pdbx_strand_id
1 'polypeptide(L)'
;MHRLIMDVPEGKVIDHININGLDNREINLRIVTQAENSQNKKAQKNSKTGIRGVSWNKAAKKWQAQYAINRKKVKVGYFDDIEDARRAVERARRERMPYSQMDIS
;
A
#
# COMPACT_ATOMS: atom_id res chain seq x y z
N MET A 1 -19.08 -8.55 -6.94
CA MET A 1 -20.38 -8.70 -6.24
C MET A 1 -20.12 -9.14 -4.80
N HIS A 2 -20.11 -8.23 -3.82
CA HIS A 2 -19.99 -8.53 -2.36
C HIS A 2 -20.95 -7.68 -1.51
N ARG A 3 -21.86 -6.95 -2.16
CA ARG A 3 -22.53 -5.79 -1.55
C ARG A 3 -23.84 -6.16 -0.81
N LEU A 4 -24.04 -7.41 -0.41
CA LEU A 4 -25.35 -7.88 0.06
C LEU A 4 -25.40 -8.60 1.42
N ILE A 5 -24.30 -9.01 2.05
CA ILE A 5 -24.42 -9.83 3.29
C ILE A 5 -23.33 -9.52 4.33
N MET A 6 -22.99 -8.26 4.54
CA MET A 6 -22.33 -7.90 5.79
C MET A 6 -22.94 -6.59 6.26
N ASP A 7 -23.34 -6.58 7.53
CA ASP A 7 -23.87 -5.43 8.25
C ASP A 7 -22.74 -4.40 8.45
N VAL A 8 -22.24 -3.84 7.34
CA VAL A 8 -21.07 -2.96 7.33
C VAL A 8 -21.51 -1.63 7.92
N PRO A 9 -20.90 -1.20 9.05
CA PRO A 9 -21.24 0.08 9.66
C PRO A 9 -21.07 1.23 8.67
N GLU A 10 -21.89 2.26 8.79
CA GLU A 10 -21.84 3.43 7.91
C GLU A 10 -20.41 4.02 7.87
N GLY A 11 -19.92 4.27 6.64
CA GLY A 11 -18.56 4.78 6.41
C GLY A 11 -17.43 3.73 6.42
N LYS A 12 -17.74 2.44 6.60
CA LYS A 12 -16.78 1.33 6.49
C LYS A 12 -16.90 0.60 5.15
N VAL A 13 -15.88 -0.18 4.82
CA VAL A 13 -15.79 -1.02 3.62
C VAL A 13 -15.15 -2.37 3.98
N ILE A 14 -15.47 -3.40 3.20
CA ILE A 14 -14.78 -4.69 3.28
C ILE A 14 -13.48 -4.58 2.46
N ASP A 15 -12.36 -4.80 3.12
CA ASP A 15 -11.04 -4.92 2.51
C ASP A 15 -10.62 -6.39 2.44
N HIS A 16 -10.05 -6.77 1.31
CA HIS A 16 -9.51 -8.10 1.09
C HIS A 16 -8.05 -8.08 1.49
N ILE A 17 -7.72 -8.66 2.63
CA ILE A 17 -6.37 -8.68 3.22
C ILE A 17 -5.32 -9.16 2.19
N ASN A 18 -5.71 -10.11 1.34
CA ASN A 18 -4.87 -10.69 0.28
C ASN A 18 -4.89 -9.93 -1.06
N ILE A 19 -5.59 -8.80 -1.15
CA ILE A 19 -5.82 -8.00 -2.37
C ILE A 19 -6.47 -8.83 -3.51
N ASN A 20 -7.14 -9.94 -3.17
CA ASN A 20 -7.84 -10.78 -4.12
C ASN A 20 -9.36 -10.66 -3.93
N GLY A 21 -9.99 -9.84 -4.77
CA GLY A 21 -11.45 -9.62 -4.73
C GLY A 21 -12.31 -10.81 -5.18
N LEU A 22 -11.69 -11.94 -5.51
CA LEU A 22 -12.37 -13.22 -5.79
C LEU A 22 -12.28 -14.20 -4.62
N ASP A 23 -11.49 -13.89 -3.59
CA ASP A 23 -11.31 -14.74 -2.42
C ASP A 23 -12.11 -14.20 -1.24
N ASN A 24 -13.28 -14.80 -1.05
CA ASN A 24 -14.32 -14.28 -0.16
C ASN A 24 -14.34 -15.02 1.18
N ARG A 25 -13.29 -15.79 1.48
CA ARG A 25 -13.16 -16.51 2.75
C ARG A 25 -13.03 -15.46 3.86
N GLU A 26 -13.79 -15.61 4.95
CA GLU A 26 -13.81 -14.64 6.05
C GLU A 26 -12.42 -14.29 6.60
N ILE A 27 -11.51 -15.28 6.65
CA ILE A 27 -10.11 -15.09 7.06
C ILE A 27 -9.34 -14.07 6.21
N ASN A 28 -9.78 -13.82 4.98
CA ASN A 28 -9.18 -12.87 4.05
C ASN A 28 -9.92 -11.52 4.00
N LEU A 29 -10.98 -11.35 4.80
CA LEU A 29 -11.80 -10.14 4.81
C LEU A 29 -11.62 -9.37 6.13
N ARG A 30 -11.65 -8.05 6.07
CA ARG A 30 -11.71 -7.18 7.26
C ARG A 30 -12.55 -5.94 7.00
N ILE A 31 -13.22 -5.45 8.04
CA ILE A 31 -13.98 -4.19 7.98
C ILE A 31 -13.06 -3.04 8.35
N VAL A 32 -12.88 -2.10 7.43
CA VAL A 32 -11.97 -0.96 7.57
C VAL A 32 -12.62 0.32 7.05
N THR A 33 -12.09 1.48 7.39
CA THR A 33 -12.44 2.74 6.73
C THR A 33 -11.88 2.79 5.31
N GLN A 34 -12.40 3.70 4.48
CA GLN A 34 -11.83 3.96 3.15
C GLN A 34 -10.34 4.38 3.21
N ALA A 35 -9.94 5.12 4.25
CA ALA A 35 -8.55 5.55 4.44
C ALA A 35 -7.63 4.37 4.74
N GLU A 36 -8.08 3.43 5.57
CA GLU A 36 -7.36 2.21 5.92
C GLU A 36 -7.30 1.24 4.73
N ASN A 37 -8.41 1.01 4.02
CA ASN A 37 -8.43 0.25 2.77
C ASN A 37 -7.45 0.82 1.73
N SER A 38 -7.30 2.16 1.69
CA SER A 38 -6.36 2.80 0.76
C SER A 38 -4.89 2.45 1.02
N GLN A 39 -4.57 1.98 2.22
CA GLN A 39 -3.25 1.48 2.55
C GLN A 39 -2.97 0.14 1.88
N ASN A 40 -3.99 -0.69 1.63
CA ASN A 40 -3.87 -2.02 1.06
C ASN A 40 -3.86 -2.00 -0.47
N LYS A 41 -2.74 -1.58 -1.06
CA LYS A 41 -2.61 -1.41 -2.52
C LYS A 41 -1.29 -1.95 -3.05
N LYS A 42 -1.33 -2.52 -4.26
CA LYS A 42 -0.14 -2.87 -5.04
C LYS A 42 0.51 -1.61 -5.64
N ALA A 43 1.71 -1.78 -6.19
CA ALA A 43 2.30 -0.75 -7.04
C ALA A 43 1.38 -0.39 -8.21
N GLN A 44 1.45 0.86 -8.66
CA GLN A 44 0.66 1.29 -9.81
C GLN A 44 1.17 0.61 -11.08
N LYS A 45 0.27 0.31 -12.03
CA LYS A 45 0.60 -0.36 -13.30
C LYS A 45 1.65 0.40 -14.13
N ASN A 46 1.72 1.72 -13.97
CA ASN A 46 2.69 2.58 -14.65
C ASN A 46 3.99 2.78 -13.85
N SER A 47 4.17 2.08 -12.72
CA SER A 47 5.43 2.09 -11.97
C SER A 47 6.54 1.48 -12.83
N LYS A 48 7.63 2.21 -12.99
CA LYS A 48 8.82 1.74 -13.74
C LYS A 48 9.60 0.68 -12.97
N THR A 49 9.45 0.65 -11.65
CA THR A 49 10.20 -0.26 -10.76
C THR A 49 9.37 -1.48 -10.36
N GLY A 50 8.04 -1.44 -10.52
CA GLY A 50 7.14 -2.42 -9.91
C GLY A 50 7.05 -2.30 -8.38
N ILE A 51 7.85 -1.44 -7.75
CA ILE A 51 7.92 -1.28 -6.29
C ILE A 51 7.07 -0.08 -5.88
N ARG A 52 6.13 -0.30 -4.96
CA ARG A 52 5.22 0.75 -4.49
C ARG A 52 6.00 1.80 -3.70
N GLY A 53 5.94 3.04 -4.18
CA GLY A 53 6.56 4.17 -3.49
C GLY A 53 8.04 4.40 -3.81
N VAL A 54 8.60 3.66 -4.78
CA VAL A 54 9.97 3.87 -5.27
C VAL A 54 9.96 4.37 -6.70
N SER A 55 10.64 5.49 -6.95
CA SER A 55 10.78 6.09 -8.28
C SER A 55 12.14 6.77 -8.45
N TRP A 56 12.66 6.80 -9.68
CA TRP A 56 13.89 7.55 -9.98
C TRP A 56 13.64 9.06 -9.95
N ASN A 57 14.43 9.79 -9.16
CA ASN A 57 14.42 11.25 -9.13
C ASN A 57 15.54 11.80 -10.01
N LYS A 58 15.18 12.42 -11.14
CA LYS A 58 16.14 12.95 -12.13
C LYS A 58 16.99 14.10 -11.58
N ALA A 59 16.42 14.96 -10.73
CA ALA A 59 17.12 16.11 -10.19
C ALA A 59 18.17 15.70 -9.15
N ALA A 60 17.81 14.77 -8.25
CA ALA A 60 18.72 14.24 -7.23
C ALA A 60 19.66 13.14 -7.78
N LYS A 61 19.38 12.62 -8.99
CA LYS A 61 20.04 11.44 -9.59
C LYS A 61 20.09 10.26 -8.62
N LYS A 62 19.00 10.02 -7.90
CA LYS A 62 18.86 9.01 -6.84
C LYS A 62 17.48 8.35 -6.88
N TRP A 63 17.38 7.16 -6.33
CA TRP A 63 16.11 6.48 -6.05
C TRP A 63 15.40 7.17 -4.89
N GLN A 64 14.19 7.65 -5.13
CA GLN A 64 13.35 8.28 -4.12
C GLN A 64 12.37 7.25 -3.55
N ALA A 65 12.37 7.11 -2.23
CA ALA A 65 11.37 6.35 -1.48
C ALA A 65 10.38 7.28 -0.80
N GLN A 66 9.09 7.01 -0.97
CA GLN A 66 8.00 7.74 -0.34
C GLN A 66 6.75 6.88 -0.21
N TYR A 67 5.90 7.18 0.76
CA TYR A 67 4.57 6.59 0.86
C TYR A 67 3.52 7.68 1.04
N ALA A 68 2.24 7.33 0.93
CA ALA A 68 1.15 8.26 1.18
C ALA A 68 0.20 7.65 2.21
N ILE A 69 -0.14 8.44 3.23
CA ILE A 69 -1.11 8.10 4.27
C ILE A 69 -2.01 9.31 4.51
N ASN A 70 -3.32 9.09 4.64
CA ASN A 70 -4.29 10.16 4.87
C ASN A 70 -4.16 11.32 3.85
N ARG A 71 -3.97 10.98 2.56
CA ARG A 71 -3.75 11.92 1.44
C ARG A 71 -2.47 12.77 1.52
N LYS A 72 -1.62 12.57 2.53
CA LYS A 72 -0.34 13.25 2.68
C LYS A 72 0.79 12.35 2.17
N LYS A 73 1.66 12.90 1.33
CA LYS A 73 2.89 12.23 0.88
C LYS A 73 3.96 12.40 1.95
N VAL A 74 4.56 11.31 2.38
CA VAL A 74 5.68 11.30 3.32
C VAL A 74 6.91 10.78 2.60
N LYS A 75 7.95 11.61 2.57
CA LYS A 75 9.25 11.26 2.02
C LYS A 75 10.01 10.40 3.03
N VAL A 76 10.53 9.27 2.57
CA VAL A 76 11.37 8.37 3.38
C VAL A 76 12.84 8.75 3.18
N GLY A 77 13.26 8.96 1.94
CA GLY A 77 14.65 9.32 1.65
C GLY A 77 15.02 9.24 0.17
N TYR A 78 16.32 9.46 -0.09
CA TYR A 78 16.96 9.22 -1.37
C TYR A 78 18.08 8.20 -1.20
N PHE A 79 18.23 7.31 -2.17
CA PHE A 79 19.15 6.18 -2.13
C PHE A 79 19.86 6.07 -3.47
N ASP A 80 21.11 5.62 -3.44
CA ASP A 80 21.87 5.36 -4.65
C ASP A 80 21.47 4.03 -5.30
N ASP A 81 20.98 3.09 -4.48
CA ASP A 81 20.51 1.77 -4.90
C ASP A 81 18.98 1.60 -4.75
N ILE A 82 18.37 0.87 -5.68
CA ILE A 82 16.92 0.66 -5.74
C ILE A 82 16.42 -0.26 -4.60
N GLU A 83 17.24 -1.23 -4.22
CA GLU A 83 16.96 -2.21 -3.17
C GLU A 83 16.99 -1.54 -1.79
N ASP A 84 17.89 -0.58 -1.59
CA ASP A 84 17.88 0.28 -0.40
C ASP A 84 16.59 1.12 -0.30
N ALA A 85 16.17 1.72 -1.42
CA ALA A 85 14.91 2.46 -1.47
C ALA A 85 13.70 1.55 -1.20
N ARG A 86 13.70 0.32 -1.72
CA ARG A 86 12.69 -0.72 -1.47
C ARG A 86 12.59 -1.04 0.02
N ARG A 87 13.70 -1.43 0.63
CA ARG A 87 13.77 -1.79 2.06
C ARG A 87 13.33 -0.62 2.95
N ALA A 88 13.75 0.60 2.62
CA ALA A 88 13.37 1.80 3.36
C ALA A 88 11.87 2.09 3.27
N VAL A 89 11.26 2.02 2.08
CA VAL A 89 9.82 2.27 1.93
C VAL A 89 8.98 1.15 2.55
N GLU A 90 9.43 -0.10 2.48
CA GLU A 90 8.74 -1.23 3.11
C GLU A 90 8.74 -1.12 4.64
N ARG A 91 9.88 -0.78 5.25
CA ARG A 91 9.97 -0.52 6.69
C ARG A 91 9.04 0.63 7.10
N ALA A 92 9.11 1.76 6.39
CA ALA A 92 8.27 2.91 6.69
C ALA A 92 6.77 2.60 6.55
N ARG A 93 6.38 1.85 5.52
CA ARG A 93 4.99 1.37 5.35
C ARG A 93 4.59 0.41 6.47
N ARG A 94 5.45 -0.54 6.86
CA ARG A 94 5.17 -1.48 7.95
C ARG A 94 4.89 -0.76 9.27
N GLU A 95 5.68 0.26 9.59
CA GLU A 95 5.54 1.02 10.84
C GLU A 95 4.33 1.97 10.84
N ARG A 96 3.99 2.54 9.68
CA ARG A 96 3.01 3.65 9.59
C ARG A 96 1.69 3.26 8.95
N MET A 97 1.64 2.14 8.23
CA MET A 97 0.49 1.68 7.44
C MET A 97 0.12 0.24 7.83
N PRO A 98 -0.50 0.03 9.02
CA PRO A 98 -0.83 -1.31 9.53
C PRO A 98 -1.80 -2.08 8.62
N TYR A 99 -2.49 -1.40 7.70
CA TYR A 99 -3.41 -2.01 6.74
C TYR A 99 -2.77 -2.24 5.37
N SER A 100 -1.48 -1.99 5.16
CA SER A 100 -0.81 -2.40 3.92
C SER A 100 -0.46 -3.88 3.97
N GLN A 101 -0.88 -4.69 2.99
CA GLN A 101 -0.24 -5.98 2.77
C GLN A 101 1.26 -5.73 2.54
N MET A 102 2.11 -6.51 3.22
CA MET A 102 3.53 -6.50 2.91
C MET A 102 3.68 -7.07 1.51
N ASP A 103 4.50 -6.42 0.67
CA ASP A 103 4.95 -6.99 -0.58
C ASP A 103 5.87 -8.17 -0.22
N ILE A 104 5.30 -9.28 0.27
CA ILE A 104 6.02 -10.53 0.47
C ILE A 104 6.14 -11.11 -0.93
N SER A 105 7.37 -11.11 -1.42
CA SER A 105 7.79 -11.58 -2.74
C SER A 105 7.42 -13.04 -2.96
#